data_AF-A0A2S9FMQ8-F1
#
_entry.id   AF-A0A2S9FMQ8-F1
#
_cell.length_a   1.000
_cell.length_b   1.000
_cell.length_c   1.000
_cell.angle_alpha   90.00
_cell.angle_beta   90.00
_cell.angle_gamma   90.00
#
_symmetry.space_group_name_H-M   'P 1'
#
loop_
_entity.id
_entity.type
_entity.pdbx_description
1 polymer ?
#
loop_
_entity_poly.entity_id
_entity_poly.type
_entity_poly.pdbx_seq_one_letter_code
_entity_poly.pdbx_strand_id
1 'polypeptide(L)'
;TEGHKMGEAVLIDITCGAIEIGVKHLTVYAFSTENWKRSAEEVRFLMGFNREVVRRRRENLNDMGVRMRWVGSRPRMWSSVIKEFDIAEQMTVDNDVITINYCVNYGGRTEIVEAARQLAQQAVDGKISPSRITEAA
;
A
#
# COMPACT_ATOMS: atom_id res chain seq x y z
N THR A 1 -7.40 -17.04 10.22
CA THR A 1 -5.95 -16.89 9.94
C THR A 1 -5.48 -17.75 8.78
N GLU A 2 -5.88 -19.03 8.70
CA GLU A 2 -5.52 -19.93 7.58
C GLU A 2 -5.97 -19.41 6.19
N GLY A 3 -7.17 -18.83 6.09
CA GLY A 3 -7.64 -18.22 4.83
C GLY A 3 -6.75 -17.07 4.34
N HIS A 4 -6.14 -16.29 5.24
CA HIS A 4 -5.21 -15.23 4.85
C HIS A 4 -3.91 -15.80 4.30
N LYS A 5 -3.40 -16.91 4.85
CA LYS A 5 -2.20 -17.57 4.33
C LYS A 5 -2.40 -18.05 2.89
N MET A 6 -3.59 -18.56 2.56
CA MET A 6 -3.91 -18.95 1.19
C MET A 6 -4.00 -17.74 0.25
N GLY A 7 -4.42 -16.58 0.78
CA GLY A 7 -4.48 -15.33 0.02
C GLY A 7 -3.13 -14.84 -0.52
N GLU A 8 -2.01 -15.21 0.11
CA GLU A 8 -0.67 -14.88 -0.42
C GLU A 8 -0.42 -15.53 -1.79
N ALA A 9 -0.72 -16.82 -1.91
CA ALA A 9 -0.51 -17.56 -3.16
C ALA A 9 -1.38 -16.98 -4.28
N VAL A 10 -2.64 -16.65 -3.95
CA VAL A 10 -3.59 -16.04 -4.89
C VAL A 10 -3.12 -14.66 -5.36
N LEU A 11 -2.54 -13.84 -4.48
CA LEU A 11 -2.00 -12.54 -4.87
C LEU A 11 -0.88 -12.68 -5.92
N ILE A 12 0.02 -13.64 -5.74
CA ILE A 12 1.10 -13.89 -6.70
C ILE A 12 0.53 -14.41 -8.02
N ASP A 13 -0.41 -15.36 -7.98
CA ASP A 13 -1.07 -15.90 -9.17
C ASP A 13 -1.77 -14.81 -10.00
N ILE A 14 -2.55 -13.95 -9.35
CA ILE A 14 -3.20 -12.81 -10.00
C ILE A 14 -2.18 -11.79 -10.53
N THR A 15 -1.05 -11.62 -9.87
CA THR A 15 0.04 -10.75 -10.35
C THR A 15 0.64 -11.31 -11.64
N CYS A 16 0.91 -12.62 -11.70
CA CYS A 16 1.38 -13.28 -12.90
C CYS A 16 0.38 -13.10 -14.06
N GLY A 17 -0.90 -13.41 -13.82
CA GLY A 17 -1.94 -13.25 -14.84
C GLY A 17 -2.10 -11.79 -15.31
N ALA A 18 -1.98 -10.82 -14.40
CA ALA A 18 -2.02 -9.39 -14.73
C ALA A 18 -0.84 -8.99 -15.64
N ILE A 19 0.36 -9.51 -15.38
CA ILE A 19 1.53 -9.30 -16.24
C ILE A 19 1.31 -9.93 -17.62
N GLU A 20 0.81 -11.16 -17.69
CA GLU A 20 0.56 -11.89 -18.94
C GLU A 20 -0.38 -11.15 -19.88
N ILE A 21 -1.42 -10.49 -19.34
CA ILE A 21 -2.39 -9.73 -20.14
C ILE A 21 -2.01 -8.25 -20.31
N GLY A 22 -0.87 -7.82 -19.78
CA GLY A 22 -0.33 -6.47 -19.95
C GLY A 22 -0.94 -5.39 -19.05
N VAL A 23 -1.56 -5.74 -17.92
CA VAL A 23 -2.03 -4.77 -16.92
C VAL A 23 -0.83 -3.99 -16.36
N LYS A 24 -0.97 -2.67 -16.29
CA LYS A 24 0.09 -1.77 -15.79
C LYS A 24 -0.04 -1.37 -14.33
N HIS A 25 -1.26 -1.45 -13.78
CA HIS A 25 -1.51 -1.12 -12.39
C HIS A 25 -2.45 -2.14 -11.75
N LEU A 26 -2.02 -2.69 -10.63
CA LEU A 26 -2.83 -3.57 -9.78
C LEU A 26 -2.86 -2.99 -8.37
N THR A 27 -4.04 -2.63 -7.89
CA THR A 27 -4.24 -2.12 -6.52
C THR A 27 -4.88 -3.20 -5.67
N VAL A 28 -4.23 -3.58 -4.58
CA VAL A 28 -4.65 -4.71 -3.74
C VAL A 28 -5.03 -4.20 -2.35
N TYR A 29 -6.26 -4.49 -1.93
CA TYR A 29 -6.75 -4.06 -0.63
C TYR A 29 -6.49 -5.10 0.45
N ALA A 30 -5.37 -4.96 1.18
CA ALA A 30 -4.92 -5.96 2.13
C ALA A 30 -5.37 -5.69 3.58
N PHE A 31 -5.47 -4.42 4.01
CA PHE A 31 -5.96 -4.06 5.34
C PHE A 31 -6.55 -2.64 5.36
N SER A 32 -7.78 -2.49 5.85
CA SER A 32 -8.47 -1.19 5.93
C SER A 32 -8.35 -0.47 7.27
N THR A 33 -8.64 0.83 7.28
CA THR A 33 -8.76 1.62 8.52
C THR A 33 -9.89 1.14 9.45
N GLU A 34 -10.86 0.41 8.92
CA GLU A 34 -11.97 -0.19 9.69
C GLU A 34 -11.59 -1.55 10.26
N ASN A 35 -10.56 -2.22 9.73
CA ASN A 35 -10.10 -3.50 10.27
C ASN A 35 -9.52 -3.39 11.68
N TRP A 36 -9.18 -2.18 12.14
CA TRP A 36 -8.85 -1.92 13.54
C TRP A 36 -10.00 -2.19 14.53
N LYS A 37 -11.24 -2.34 14.03
CA LYS A 37 -12.41 -2.71 14.86
C LYS A 37 -12.50 -4.22 15.13
N ARG A 38 -11.67 -5.05 14.50
CA ARG A 38 -11.60 -6.50 14.74
C ARG A 38 -10.93 -6.80 16.08
N SER A 39 -10.89 -8.08 16.48
CA SER A 39 -10.24 -8.48 17.71
C SER A 39 -8.75 -8.13 17.69
N ALA A 40 -8.18 -7.83 18.85
CA ALA A 40 -6.76 -7.47 18.97
C ALA A 40 -5.82 -8.59 18.47
N GLU A 41 -6.23 -9.85 18.66
CA GLU A 41 -5.50 -11.02 18.16
C GLU A 41 -5.49 -11.05 16.63
N GLU A 42 -6.64 -10.83 16.00
CA GLU A 42 -6.75 -10.85 14.54
C GLU A 42 -5.97 -9.68 13.91
N VAL A 43 -6.06 -8.47 14.48
CA VAL A 43 -5.27 -7.32 14.03
C VAL A 43 -3.77 -7.62 14.14
N ARG A 44 -3.32 -8.19 15.26
CA ARG A 44 -1.91 -8.57 15.46
C ARG A 44 -1.45 -9.58 14.42
N PHE A 45 -2.27 -10.59 14.15
CA PHE A 45 -2.01 -11.57 13.10
C PHE A 45 -1.89 -10.90 11.72
N LEU A 46 -2.83 -10.04 11.34
CA LEU A 46 -2.84 -9.38 10.02
C LEU A 46 -1.64 -8.47 9.81
N MET A 47 -1.22 -7.72 10.83
CA MET A 47 -0.02 -6.88 10.77
C MET A 47 1.25 -7.74 10.60
N GLY A 48 1.37 -8.81 11.39
CA GLY A 48 2.50 -9.74 11.26
C GLY A 48 2.52 -10.44 9.90
N PHE A 49 1.36 -10.86 9.41
CA PHE A 49 1.20 -11.53 8.13
C PHE A 49 1.62 -10.64 6.96
N ASN A 50 1.13 -9.39 6.88
CA ASN A 50 1.52 -8.46 5.82
C ASN A 50 3.03 -8.20 5.81
N ARG A 51 3.64 -8.00 6.99
CA ARG A 51 5.11 -7.87 7.12
C ARG A 51 5.84 -9.06 6.51
N GLU A 52 5.40 -10.27 6.85
CA GLU A 52 6.04 -11.49 6.37
C GLU A 52 5.85 -11.72 4.87
N VAL A 53 4.66 -11.45 4.33
CA VAL A 53 4.38 -11.58 2.90
C VAL A 53 5.30 -10.66 2.09
N VAL A 54 5.37 -9.37 2.45
CA VAL A 54 6.25 -8.41 1.78
C VAL A 54 7.70 -8.86 1.83
N ARG A 55 8.18 -9.27 3.02
CA ARG A 55 9.54 -9.74 3.19
C ARG A 55 9.87 -10.98 2.36
N ARG A 56 8.96 -11.96 2.28
CA ARG A 56 9.16 -13.20 1.50
C ARG A 56 9.07 -12.98 0.00
N ARG A 57 8.22 -12.05 -0.46
CA ARG A 57 7.87 -11.93 -1.88
C ARG A 57 8.59 -10.83 -2.62
N ARG A 58 9.15 -9.83 -1.94
CA ARG A 58 9.79 -8.68 -2.60
C ARG A 58 10.87 -9.06 -3.63
N GLU A 59 11.67 -10.09 -3.38
CA GLU A 59 12.69 -10.56 -4.34
C GLU A 59 12.04 -11.15 -5.59
N ASN A 60 11.08 -12.07 -5.42
CA ASN A 60 10.34 -12.64 -6.55
C ASN A 60 9.60 -11.56 -7.36
N LEU A 61 8.96 -10.60 -6.69
CA LEU A 61 8.27 -9.48 -7.33
C LEU A 61 9.27 -8.60 -8.10
N ASN A 62 10.45 -8.36 -7.52
CA ASN A 62 11.52 -7.64 -8.20
C ASN A 62 12.00 -8.35 -9.46
N ASP A 63 12.23 -9.66 -9.39
CA ASP A 63 12.67 -10.47 -10.52
C ASP A 63 11.61 -10.51 -11.65
N MET A 64 10.33 -10.39 -11.29
CA MET A 64 9.21 -10.26 -12.23
C MET A 64 9.07 -8.85 -12.82
N GLY A 65 9.93 -7.90 -12.46
CA GLY A 65 9.83 -6.50 -12.91
C GLY A 65 8.63 -5.75 -12.32
N VAL A 66 8.12 -6.18 -11.17
CA VAL A 66 7.05 -5.49 -10.45
C VAL A 66 7.63 -4.31 -9.71
N ARG A 67 7.04 -3.13 -9.88
CA ARG A 67 7.25 -1.96 -9.02
C ARG A 67 6.23 -1.95 -7.89
N MET A 68 6.69 -2.10 -6.66
CA MET A 68 5.79 -2.13 -5.51
C MET A 68 5.70 -0.76 -4.84
N ARG A 69 4.51 -0.40 -4.36
CA ARG A 69 4.25 0.78 -3.52
C ARG A 69 3.29 0.44 -2.39
N TRP A 70 3.58 0.93 -1.20
CA TRP A 70 2.64 0.98 -0.09
C TRP A 70 1.71 2.17 -0.26
N VAL A 71 0.42 1.93 -0.07
CA VAL A 71 -0.59 3.00 -0.01
C VAL A 71 -1.38 2.84 1.28
N GLY A 72 -1.41 3.88 2.11
CA GLY A 72 -2.13 3.84 3.37
C GLY A 72 -1.70 4.91 4.37
N SER A 73 -2.38 4.92 5.51
CA SER A 73 -2.18 5.89 6.57
C SER A 73 -1.07 5.44 7.52
N ARG A 74 -0.20 6.35 7.95
CA ARG A 74 0.89 6.08 8.92
C ARG A 74 0.41 5.85 10.36
N PRO A 75 -0.57 6.62 10.91
CA PRO A 75 -1.09 6.40 12.25
C PRO A 75 -1.53 4.96 12.55
N ARG A 76 -1.12 4.43 13.71
CA ARG A 76 -1.35 3.05 14.21
C ARG A 76 -0.63 1.94 13.44
N MET A 77 -0.06 2.24 12.27
CA MET A 77 0.71 1.29 11.50
C MET A 77 2.00 0.92 12.23
N TRP A 78 2.34 -0.37 12.28
CA TRP A 78 3.56 -0.81 12.94
C TRP A 78 4.78 -0.40 12.12
N SER A 79 5.76 0.23 12.78
CA SER A 79 7.01 0.65 12.14
C SER A 79 7.74 -0.51 11.45
N SER A 80 7.66 -1.71 12.01
CA SER A 80 8.23 -2.92 11.41
C SER A 80 7.56 -3.32 10.09
N VAL A 81 6.28 -3.03 9.89
CA VAL A 81 5.58 -3.29 8.63
C VAL A 81 5.98 -2.23 7.60
N ILE A 82 5.96 -0.94 7.99
CA ILE A 82 6.38 0.18 7.14
C ILE A 82 7.81 -0.07 6.62
N LYS A 83 8.73 -0.50 7.49
CA LYS A 83 10.11 -0.77 7.11
C LYS A 83 10.24 -1.81 6.00
N GLU A 84 9.45 -2.88 6.03
CA GLU A 84 9.50 -3.89 4.96
C GLU A 84 8.95 -3.35 3.64
N PHE A 85 7.93 -2.49 3.69
CA PHE A 85 7.45 -1.76 2.52
C PHE A 85 8.51 -0.81 1.98
N ASP A 86 9.13 0.03 2.81
CA ASP A 86 10.18 0.97 2.38
C ASP A 86 11.33 0.23 1.67
N ILE A 87 11.76 -0.92 2.19
CA ILE A 87 12.79 -1.75 1.55
C ILE A 87 12.31 -2.24 0.18
N ALA A 88 11.10 -2.77 0.09
CA ALA A 88 10.60 -3.33 -1.15
C ALA A 88 10.29 -2.27 -2.21
N GLU A 89 9.81 -1.08 -1.83
CA GLU A 89 9.68 0.07 -2.72
C GLU A 89 11.03 0.47 -3.30
N GLN A 90 12.05 0.56 -2.45
CA GLN A 90 13.41 0.93 -2.89
C GLN A 90 14.03 -0.13 -3.79
N MET A 91 13.83 -1.41 -3.49
CA MET A 91 14.32 -2.52 -4.32
C MET A 91 13.71 -2.53 -5.71
N THR A 92 12.46 -2.07 -5.84
CA THR A 92 11.67 -2.21 -7.07
C THR A 92 11.42 -0.88 -7.78
N VAL A 93 12.13 0.19 -7.38
CA VAL A 93 11.83 1.56 -7.82
C VAL A 93 11.97 1.76 -9.34
N ASP A 94 12.91 1.06 -9.95
CA ASP A 94 13.25 1.16 -11.38
C ASP A 94 12.48 0.15 -12.25
N ASN A 95 11.66 -0.70 -11.64
CA ASN A 95 10.87 -1.69 -12.37
C ASN A 95 9.68 -1.04 -13.09
N ASP A 96 9.28 -1.62 -14.23
CA ASP A 96 8.29 -1.02 -15.13
C ASP A 96 7.31 -2.01 -15.81
N VAL A 97 7.38 -3.31 -15.48
CA VAL A 97 6.47 -4.31 -16.07
C VAL A 97 5.04 -4.05 -15.62
N ILE A 98 4.85 -3.92 -14.30
CA ILE A 98 3.58 -3.61 -13.63
C ILE A 98 3.85 -2.87 -12.31
N THR A 99 2.98 -1.93 -11.92
CA THR A 99 2.99 -1.34 -10.57
C THR A 99 1.94 -1.98 -9.68
N ILE A 100 2.34 -2.47 -8.51
CA ILE A 100 1.43 -2.94 -7.47
C ILE A 100 1.32 -1.90 -6.37
N ASN A 101 0.10 -1.36 -6.19
CA ASN A 101 -0.25 -0.54 -5.03
C ASN A 101 -0.80 -1.46 -3.95
N TYR A 102 0.01 -1.75 -2.95
CA TYR A 102 -0.32 -2.62 -1.84
C TYR A 102 -0.92 -1.81 -0.70
N CYS A 103 -2.25 -1.86 -0.56
CA CYS A 103 -2.99 -1.01 0.38
C CYS A 103 -3.08 -1.65 1.78
N VAL A 104 -2.33 -1.11 2.74
CA VAL A 104 -2.34 -1.52 4.17
C VAL A 104 -2.60 -0.32 5.05
N ASN A 105 -3.55 -0.47 5.98
CA ASN A 105 -4.10 0.64 6.76
C ASN A 105 -4.62 1.76 5.85
N TYR A 106 -5.23 1.35 4.75
CA TYR A 106 -5.80 2.25 3.75
C TYR A 106 -7.26 2.55 4.07
N GLY A 107 -7.68 3.77 3.79
CA GLY A 107 -9.09 4.15 3.77
C GLY A 107 -9.24 5.40 2.92
N GLY A 108 -10.02 5.33 1.85
CA GLY A 108 -10.09 6.43 0.86
C GLY A 108 -10.52 7.77 1.46
N ARG A 109 -11.44 7.77 2.44
CA ARG A 109 -11.79 9.00 3.17
C ARG A 109 -10.62 9.54 3.99
N THR A 110 -9.83 8.66 4.61
CA THR A 110 -8.65 9.05 5.39
C THR A 110 -7.59 9.64 4.46
N GLU A 111 -7.35 9.04 3.30
CA GLU A 111 -6.43 9.55 2.28
C GLU A 111 -6.82 10.96 1.80
N ILE A 112 -8.10 11.18 1.47
CA ILE A 112 -8.63 12.50 1.09
C ILE A 112 -8.44 13.53 2.23
N VAL A 113 -8.71 13.13 3.47
CA VAL A 113 -8.52 14.01 4.64
C VAL A 113 -7.04 14.34 4.85
N GLU A 114 -6.14 13.39 4.65
CA GLU A 114 -4.69 13.62 4.73
C GLU A 114 -4.21 14.57 3.63
N ALA A 115 -4.68 14.40 2.39
CA ALA A 115 -4.39 15.32 1.29
C ALA A 115 -4.92 16.74 1.57
N ALA A 116 -6.17 16.87 2.04
CA ALA A 116 -6.77 18.15 2.40
C ALA A 116 -5.99 18.86 3.53
N ARG A 117 -5.51 18.12 4.54
CA ARG A 117 -4.65 18.68 5.60
C ARG A 117 -3.32 19.20 5.06
N GLN A 118 -2.70 18.49 4.11
CA GLN A 118 -1.46 18.95 3.48
C GLN A 118 -1.68 20.22 2.66
N LEU A 119 -2.76 20.29 1.87
CA LEU A 119 -3.12 21.50 1.11
C LEU A 119 -3.41 22.69 2.03
N ALA A 120 -4.16 22.47 3.12
CA ALA A 120 -4.42 23.50 4.11
C ALA A 120 -3.12 24.03 4.76
N GLN A 121 -2.19 23.14 5.10
CA GLN A 121 -0.89 23.54 5.63
C GLN A 121 -0.07 24.32 4.60
N GLN A 122 -0.06 23.90 3.33
CA GLN A 122 0.61 24.65 2.26
C GLN A 122 0.01 26.04 2.06
N ALA A 123 -1.30 26.20 2.23
CA ALA A 123 -1.95 27.51 2.15
C ALA A 123 -1.58 28.41 3.33
N VAL A 124 -1.54 27.87 4.55
CA VAL A 124 -1.05 28.58 5.74
C VAL A 124 0.41 29.01 5.57
N ASP A 125 1.24 28.16 4.97
CA ASP A 125 2.64 28.44 4.67
C ASP A 125 2.84 29.41 3.49
N GLY A 126 1.76 29.86 2.83
CA GLY A 126 1.81 30.76 1.67
C GLY A 126 2.31 30.12 0.36
N LYS A 127 2.40 28.78 0.29
CA LYS A 127 2.90 28.03 -0.87
C LYS A 127 1.84 27.84 -1.96
N ILE A 128 0.56 27.88 -1.59
CA ILE A 128 -0.57 27.77 -2.52
C ILE A 128 -1.68 28.74 -2.10
N SER A 129 -2.36 29.34 -3.09
CA SER A 129 -3.57 30.11 -2.83
C SER A 129 -4.78 29.18 -2.79
N PRO A 130 -5.69 29.28 -1.80
CA PRO A 130 -6.86 28.41 -1.73
C PRO A 130 -7.74 28.41 -2.99
N SER A 131 -7.80 29.54 -3.70
CA SER A 131 -8.58 29.66 -4.95
C SER A 131 -7.96 28.91 -6.14
N ARG A 132 -6.72 28.42 -6.00
CA ARG A 132 -6.02 27.64 -7.01
C ARG A 132 -6.10 26.13 -6.80
N ILE A 133 -6.75 25.67 -5.72
CA ILE A 133 -6.95 24.25 -5.44
C ILE A 133 -8.02 23.70 -6.40
N THR A 134 -7.69 22.61 -7.07
CA THR A 134 -8.50 21.93 -8.08
C THR A 134 -8.46 20.41 -7.89
N GLU A 135 -9.14 19.65 -8.74
CA GLU A 135 -9.04 18.17 -8.74
C GLU A 135 -7.63 17.67 -9.07
N ALA A 136 -6.84 18.43 -9.85
CA ALA A 136 -5.48 18.04 -10.23
C ALA A 136 -4.43 18.39 -9.15
N ALA A 137 -4.70 19.41 -8.35
CA ALA A 137 -4.00 19.89 -7.16
C ALA A 137 -4.65 21.21 -6.70
#